data_AF-A0A6J7GNC8-F1
#
_entry.id   AF-A0A6J7GNC8-F1
#
_cell.length_a   1.000
_cell.length_b   1.000
_cell.length_c   1.000
_cell.angle_alpha   90.00
_cell.angle_beta   90.00
_cell.angle_gamma   90.00
#
_symmetry.space_group_name_H-M   'P 1'
#
loop_
_entity.id
_entity.type
_entity.pdbx_description
1 polymer ?
#
loop_
_entity_poly.entity_id
_entity_poly.type
_entity_poly.pdbx_seq_one_letter_code
_entity_poly.pdbx_strand_id
1 'polypeptide(L)'
;MVRRELQERENLGLPPYRRFIRLDVPGDEAQQIFDGISHAQSDNRLPKNLELRPPIIGSKNTGSIHLSVPFEEASVVTAFLQEYQKRRNLSKKELLVIHVDPYELT
;
A
#
# COMPACT_ATOMS: atom_id res chain seq x y z
N MET A 1 -19.73 -26.41 -5.19
CA MET A 1 -19.45 -25.58 -3.99
C MET A 1 -18.26 -24.63 -4.16
N VAL A 2 -17.17 -25.01 -4.86
CA VAL A 2 -15.97 -24.15 -5.06
C VAL A 2 -16.23 -22.80 -5.77
N ARG A 3 -17.17 -22.72 -6.72
CA ARG A 3 -17.44 -21.47 -7.48
C ARG A 3 -18.09 -20.35 -6.65
N ARG A 4 -18.94 -20.70 -5.67
CA ARG A 4 -19.68 -19.71 -4.86
C ARG A 4 -18.74 -19.00 -3.88
N GLU A 5 -17.77 -19.74 -3.35
CA GLU A 5 -16.78 -19.24 -2.40
C GLU A 5 -15.70 -18.37 -3.06
N LEU A 6 -15.34 -18.64 -4.31
CA LEU A 6 -14.48 -17.76 -5.12
C LEU A 6 -15.17 -16.42 -5.41
N GLN A 7 -16.46 -16.46 -5.72
CA GLN A 7 -17.27 -15.27 -6.00
C GLN A 7 -17.53 -14.44 -4.74
N GLU A 8 -17.67 -15.08 -3.57
CA GLU A 8 -17.70 -14.37 -2.28
C GLU A 8 -16.35 -13.73 -1.93
N ARG A 9 -15.22 -14.38 -2.23
CA ARG A 9 -13.88 -13.81 -2.03
C ARG A 9 -13.57 -12.64 -2.96
N GLU A 10 -14.07 -12.69 -4.19
CA GLU A 10 -14.04 -11.57 -5.15
C GLU A 10 -14.84 -10.37 -4.61
N ASN A 11 -16.05 -10.61 -4.11
CA ASN A 11 -16.90 -9.57 -3.51
C ASN A 11 -16.32 -8.99 -2.20
N LEU A 12 -15.54 -9.77 -1.46
CA LEU A 12 -14.93 -9.38 -0.18
C LEU A 12 -13.52 -8.78 -0.32
N GLY A 13 -12.96 -8.72 -1.54
CA GLY A 13 -11.65 -8.12 -1.78
C GLY A 13 -10.49 -8.81 -1.06
N LEU A 14 -10.60 -10.11 -0.81
CA LEU A 14 -9.56 -10.89 -0.13
C LEU A 14 -8.55 -11.45 -1.16
N PRO A 15 -7.32 -11.80 -0.73
CA PRO A 15 -6.41 -12.55 -1.59
C PRO A 15 -7.13 -13.79 -2.16
N PRO A 16 -7.01 -14.11 -3.46
CA PRO A 16 -6.03 -13.64 -4.45
C PRO A 16 -6.47 -12.44 -5.32
N TYR A 17 -7.62 -11.83 -5.08
CA TYR A 17 -8.22 -10.83 -5.99
C TYR A 17 -7.69 -9.41 -5.77
N ARG A 18 -7.23 -9.12 -4.55
CA ARG A 18 -6.55 -7.88 -4.20
C ARG A 18 -5.21 -8.21 -3.55
N ARG A 19 -4.19 -7.39 -3.80
CA ARG A 19 -2.95 -7.38 -3.04
C ARG A 19 -3.03 -6.41 -1.89
N PHE A 20 -2.43 -6.80 -0.78
CA PHE A 20 -2.27 -5.95 0.39
C PHE A 20 -0.81 -5.52 0.49
N ILE A 21 -0.57 -4.23 0.68
CA ILE A 21 0.77 -3.71 0.87
C ILE A 21 0.78 -2.89 2.15
N ARG A 22 1.73 -3.18 3.03
CA ARG A 22 1.99 -2.39 4.24
C ARG A 22 3.32 -1.69 4.09
N LEU A 23 3.33 -0.38 4.33
CA LEU A 23 4.53 0.43 4.38
C LEU A 23 4.81 0.76 5.84
N ASP A 24 5.98 0.37 6.36
CA ASP A 24 6.47 0.92 7.62
C ASP A 24 7.31 2.17 7.31
N VAL A 25 6.95 3.26 7.98
CA VAL A 25 7.48 4.61 7.73
C VAL A 25 7.87 5.29 9.04
N PRO A 26 8.78 6.27 9.01
CA PRO A 26 9.00 7.16 10.15
C PRO A 26 7.69 7.89 10.52
N GLY A 27 7.36 7.95 11.81
CA GLY A 27 6.09 8.50 12.29
C GLY A 27 5.88 9.99 11.97
N ASP A 28 6.97 10.74 11.93
CA ASP A 28 7.05 12.16 11.57
C ASP A 28 6.81 12.39 10.06
N GLU A 29 7.17 11.43 9.21
CA GLU A 29 6.94 11.51 7.76
C GLU A 29 5.62 10.83 7.33
N ALA A 30 4.96 10.09 8.21
CA ALA A 30 3.86 9.21 7.85
C ALA A 30 2.70 9.93 7.16
N GLN A 31 2.29 11.08 7.70
CA GLN A 31 1.21 11.89 7.10
C GLN A 31 1.63 12.46 5.75
N GLN A 32 2.86 12.98 5.63
CA GLN A 32 3.38 13.53 4.37
C GLN A 32 3.44 12.46 3.26
N ILE A 33 3.86 11.24 3.61
CA ILE A 33 3.92 10.12 2.68
C ILE A 33 2.50 9.72 2.25
N PHE A 34 1.56 9.61 3.19
CA PHE A 34 0.16 9.33 2.89
C PHE A 34 -0.43 10.36 1.93
N ASP A 35 -0.25 11.66 2.21
CA ASP A 35 -0.76 12.74 1.37
C ASP A 35 -0.15 12.71 -0.03
N GLY A 36 1.15 12.38 -0.15
CA GLY A 36 1.83 12.24 -1.43
C GLY A 36 1.30 11.08 -2.27
N ILE A 37 0.98 9.94 -1.65
CA ILE A 37 0.37 8.80 -2.33
C ILE A 37 -1.08 9.13 -2.74
N SER A 38 -1.84 9.78 -1.87
CA SER A 38 -3.21 10.24 -2.15
C SER A 38 -3.26 11.25 -3.31
N HIS A 39 -2.31 12.19 -3.36
CA HIS A 39 -2.17 13.10 -4.50
C HIS A 39 -1.79 12.35 -5.78
N ALA A 40 -0.87 11.38 -5.71
CA ALA A 40 -0.52 10.58 -6.88
C ALA A 40 -1.71 9.78 -7.43
N GLN A 41 -2.61 9.31 -6.56
CA GLN A 41 -3.87 8.71 -6.98
C GLN A 41 -4.80 9.73 -7.65
N SER A 42 -4.95 10.90 -7.05
CA SER A 42 -5.78 11.99 -7.59
C SER A 42 -5.28 12.48 -8.96
N ASP A 43 -3.96 12.47 -9.18
CA ASP A 43 -3.29 12.82 -10.44
C ASP A 43 -3.36 11.70 -11.51
N ASN A 44 -4.07 10.60 -11.25
CA ASN A 44 -4.10 9.39 -12.10
C ASN A 44 -2.73 8.71 -12.32
N ARG A 45 -1.74 8.95 -11.45
CA ARG A 45 -0.45 8.23 -11.45
C ARG A 45 -0.53 6.88 -10.73
N LEU A 46 -1.53 6.71 -9.87
CA LEU A 46 -1.90 5.45 -9.24
C LEU A 46 -3.32 5.06 -9.65
N PRO A 47 -3.66 3.76 -9.58
CA PRO A 47 -4.99 3.30 -9.96
C PRO A 47 -6.09 3.86 -9.06
N LYS A 48 -7.26 4.11 -9.64
CA LYS A 48 -8.43 4.63 -8.88
C LYS A 48 -8.98 3.61 -7.87
N ASN A 49 -8.81 2.31 -8.13
CA ASN A 49 -9.27 1.24 -7.26
C ASN A 49 -8.29 0.91 -6.12
N LEU A 50 -7.18 1.64 -6.01
CA LEU A 50 -6.28 1.60 -4.86
C LEU A 50 -7.02 2.16 -3.62
N GLU A 51 -7.18 1.34 -2.60
CA GLU A 51 -7.64 1.78 -1.29
C GLU A 51 -6.42 2.11 -0.43
N LEU A 52 -6.33 3.37 -0.02
CA LEU A 52 -5.28 3.90 0.83
C LEU A 52 -5.88 4.21 2.22
N ARG A 53 -5.38 3.55 3.26
CA ARG A 53 -5.81 3.78 4.65
C ARG A 53 -4.90 4.81 5.35
N PRO A 54 -5.46 5.68 6.21
CA PRO A 54 -4.68 6.65 6.99
C PRO A 54 -3.54 5.99 7.77
N PRO A 55 -2.43 6.70 8.00
CA PRO A 55 -1.30 6.17 8.75
C PRO A 55 -1.70 5.85 10.19
N ILE A 56 -1.27 4.71 10.69
CA ILE A 56 -1.40 4.33 12.10
C ILE A 56 -0.06 4.55 12.77
N ILE A 57 0.00 5.44 13.76
CA ILE A 57 1.26 5.77 14.46
C ILE A 57 1.40 4.87 15.70
N GLY A 58 2.46 4.07 15.72
CA GLY A 58 2.86 3.25 16.86
C GLY A 58 3.65 4.03 17.91
N SER A 59 3.82 3.41 19.08
CA SER A 59 4.46 4.03 20.26
C SER A 59 5.94 4.40 20.10
N LYS A 60 6.63 3.87 19.08
CA LYS A 60 8.07 4.09 18.83
C LYS A 60 8.36 5.11 17.72
N ASN A 61 7.44 6.04 17.45
CA ASN A 61 7.53 6.96 16.30
C ASN A 61 7.68 6.23 14.96
N THR A 62 6.98 5.11 14.82
CA THR A 62 6.90 4.32 13.59
C THR A 62 5.46 4.35 13.12
N GLY A 63 5.22 4.77 11.88
CA GLY A 63 3.92 4.73 11.23
C GLY A 63 3.76 3.50 10.36
N SER A 64 2.52 3.02 10.19
CA SER A 64 2.17 2.06 9.14
C SER A 64 1.13 2.65 8.20
N ILE A 65 1.33 2.50 6.88
CA ILE A 65 0.37 2.86 5.85
C ILE A 65 -0.07 1.58 5.16
N HIS A 66 -1.37 1.35 5.06
CA HIS A 66 -1.93 0.15 4.45
C HIS A 66 -2.59 0.49 3.12
N LEU A 67 -2.22 -0.27 2.10
CA LEU A 67 -2.72 -0.18 0.74
C LEU A 67 -3.43 -1.50 0.39
N SER A 68 -4.53 -1.42 -0.34
CA SER A 68 -5.16 -2.57 -0.98
C SER A 68 -5.46 -2.22 -2.44
N VAL A 69 -5.10 -3.08 -3.38
CA VAL A 69 -5.28 -2.82 -4.82
C VAL A 69 -5.72 -4.10 -5.54
N PRO A 70 -6.59 -4.04 -6.55
CA PRO A 70 -6.87 -5.19 -7.41
C PRO A 70 -5.59 -5.82 -7.96
N PHE A 71 -5.54 -7.15 -8.02
CA PHE A 71 -4.34 -7.88 -8.44
C PHE A 71 -3.86 -7.48 -9.85
N GLU A 72 -4.81 -7.20 -10.75
CA GLU A 72 -4.54 -6.74 -12.13
C GLU A 72 -3.79 -5.39 -12.17
N GLU A 73 -4.03 -4.52 -11.19
CA GLU A 73 -3.44 -3.18 -11.09
C GLU A 73 -2.23 -3.13 -10.14
N ALA A 74 -1.94 -4.22 -9.42
CA ALA A 74 -0.92 -4.26 -8.39
C ALA A 74 0.51 -4.04 -8.92
N SER A 75 0.76 -4.38 -10.18
CA SER A 75 2.05 -4.14 -10.84
C SER A 75 2.38 -2.64 -10.92
N VAL A 76 1.38 -1.80 -11.21
CA VAL A 76 1.52 -0.33 -11.29
C VAL A 76 1.90 0.24 -9.94
N VAL A 77 1.19 -0.17 -8.88
CA VAL A 77 1.46 0.29 -7.50
C VAL A 77 2.86 -0.16 -7.05
N THR A 78 3.24 -1.40 -7.35
CA THR A 78 4.57 -1.93 -7.00
C THR A 78 5.68 -1.15 -7.70
N ALA A 79 5.54 -0.88 -9.00
CA ALA A 79 6.52 -0.10 -9.77
C ALA A 79 6.63 1.34 -9.24
N PHE A 80 5.50 1.97 -8.89
CA PHE A 80 5.48 3.29 -8.28
C PHE A 80 6.24 3.31 -6.94
N LEU A 81 5.99 2.34 -6.06
CA LEU A 81 6.66 2.26 -4.76
C LEU A 81 8.16 2.00 -4.90
N GLN A 82 8.57 1.17 -5.87
CA GLN A 82 9.99 0.96 -6.18
C GLN A 82 10.67 2.26 -6.65
N GLU A 83 10.02 3.02 -7.52
CA GLU A 83 10.54 4.31 -8.00
C GLU A 83 10.59 5.34 -6.88
N TYR A 84 9.56 5.37 -6.03
CA TYR A 84 9.55 6.21 -4.82
C TYR A 84 10.72 5.88 -3.89
N GLN A 85 10.98 4.59 -3.65
CA GLN A 85 12.11 4.13 -2.84
C GLN A 85 13.46 4.54 -3.45
N LYS A 86 13.63 4.44 -4.78
CA LYS A 86 14.83 4.92 -5.48
C LYS A 86 15.06 6.41 -5.26
N ARG A 87 14.00 7.23 -5.37
CA ARG A 87 14.07 8.68 -5.15
C ARG A 87 14.42 9.04 -3.71
N ARG A 88 13.90 8.30 -2.73
CA ARG A 88 14.28 8.45 -1.32
C ARG A 88 15.76 8.15 -1.09
N ASN A 89 16.26 7.06 -1.67
CA ASN A 89 17.68 6.70 -1.60
C ASN A 89 18.59 7.80 -2.18
N LEU A 90 18.26 8.30 -3.38
CA LEU A 90 18.99 9.41 -4.00
C LEU A 90 18.97 10.70 -3.15
N SER A 91 17.90 10.91 -2.40
CA SER A 91 17.73 12.05 -1.50
C SER A 91 18.31 11.79 -0.10
N LYS A 92 19.00 10.66 0.12
CA LYS A 92 19.56 10.22 1.42
C LYS A 92 18.53 10.12 2.55
N LYS A 93 17.25 9.95 2.20
CA LYS A 93 16.20 9.67 3.19
C LYS A 93 16.21 8.20 3.56
N GLU A 94 15.74 7.89 4.77
CA GLU A 94 15.60 6.51 5.21
C GLU A 94 14.68 5.71 4.28
N LEU A 95 15.09 4.48 4.00
CA LEU A 95 14.36 3.53 3.18
C LEU A 95 13.13 3.05 3.93
N LEU A 96 11.98 3.03 3.26
CA LEU A 96 10.77 2.45 3.82
C LEU A 96 10.86 0.92 3.80
N VAL A 97 10.24 0.26 4.79
CA VAL A 97 10.05 -1.19 4.75
C VAL A 97 8.71 -1.46 4.05
N ILE A 98 8.74 -2.26 2.99
CA ILE A 98 7.58 -2.56 2.16
C ILE A 98 7.25 -4.04 2.30
N HIS A 99 6.11 -4.34 2.89
CA HIS A 99 5.58 -5.70 3.01
C HIS A 99 4.52 -5.91 1.95
N VAL A 100 4.72 -6.88 1.06
CA VAL A 100 3.75 -7.28 0.03
C VAL A 100 3.08 -8.57 0.49
N ASP A 101 1.75 -8.56 0.49
CA ASP A 101 0.89 -9.61 1.01
C ASP A 101 1.34 -10.12 2.39
N PRO A 102 1.49 -9.22 3.39
CA PRO A 102 1.89 -9.62 4.73
C PRO A 102 0.87 -10.61 5.30
N TYR A 103 1.35 -11.72 5.85
CA TYR A 103 0.53 -12.75 6.49
C TYR A 103 0.00 -12.34 7.88
N GLU A 104 0.08 -11.06 8.24
CA GLU A 104 -0.36 -10.58 9.55
C GLU A 104 -1.89 -10.43 9.55
N LEU A 105 -2.56 -11.42 10.15
CA LEU A 105 -3.94 -11.33 10.65
C LEU A 105 -3.93 -10.36 11.84
N THR A 106 -4.21 -9.08 11.61
CA THR A 106 -4.54 -8.12 12.67
C THR A 106 -5.86 -7.46 12.38
#